data_AF-A0A954INW2-F1
#
_entry.id   AF-A0A954INW2-F1
#
_cell.length_a   1.000
_cell.length_b   1.000
_cell.length_c   1.000
_cell.angle_alpha   90.00
_cell.angle_beta   90.00
_cell.angle_gamma   90.00
#
_symmetry.space_group_name_H-M   'P 1'
#
loop_
_entity.id
_entity.type
_entity.pdbx_description
1 polymer ?
#
loop_
_entity_poly.entity_id
_entity_poly.type
_entity_poly.pdbx_seq_one_letter_code
_entity_poly.pdbx_strand_id
1 'polypeptide(L)'
;MRFLSSCPAELNDVSSVDGRVGVFSLVCVAVALGFAAGCERAAPLEWKDTKAMGEMSEEHRELAREILVEYSGNAANPRVLAEVVAEKRAAAEAEEAAAGEDAAEAEPAEEGQEEPVEDAGPPSLTREQFVRLQQLKHGQQVYTRRCVQCHGESGGGDGPAADMLYPRPRDYTAGTFKFTSTPYDYRPLRSDLVDTVRRGIRGTSMPSFSLLPDEDIEAVIDYVIVLTQRGELSSQVAEEAAFLEDDFKQVEDMDHFAMAELVSDRWEEASHSLTQPLTPEPELTREHVERGRQAFLTKGCNKCHGDDGRGHTPFRMPNDVWGYPTRAADLTSGMLRGGQRPIDVYRRILNGINGTPMPGFVNALRDEPDTIWDLVGYVLYVSNRRRAQNEISAGLMKPFEYVAGTEEADAEGASGNEEPADGAE
;
A
#
# COMPACT_ATOMS: atom_id res chain seq x y z
N MET A 1 -12.54 -17.01 -35.78
CA MET A 1 -11.47 -16.70 -36.76
C MET A 1 -10.15 -16.71 -36.01
N ARG A 2 -9.35 -17.76 -36.22
CA ARG A 2 -8.05 -17.97 -35.57
C ARG A 2 -7.01 -17.08 -36.27
N PHE A 3 -6.31 -16.24 -35.51
CA PHE A 3 -4.98 -15.76 -35.90
C PHE A 3 -4.02 -16.12 -34.78
N LEU A 4 -3.39 -17.28 -34.94
CA LEU A 4 -2.16 -17.63 -34.25
C LEU A 4 -1.00 -17.02 -35.04
N SER A 5 -0.17 -16.32 -34.27
CA SER A 5 1.26 -16.11 -34.44
C SER A 5 1.96 -17.00 -35.48
N SER A 6 2.72 -16.39 -36.38
CA SER A 6 3.98 -16.95 -36.90
C SER A 6 4.84 -15.82 -37.49
N CYS A 7 6.01 -15.62 -36.88
CA CYS A 7 7.13 -14.84 -37.40
C CYS A 7 7.86 -15.70 -38.46
N PRO A 8 8.15 -15.21 -39.68
CA PRO A 8 8.81 -16.03 -40.69
C PRO A 8 10.32 -16.09 -40.47
N ALA A 9 10.86 -17.30 -40.46
CA ALA A 9 12.28 -17.59 -40.64
C ALA A 9 12.47 -18.21 -42.04
N GLU A 10 13.63 -17.96 -42.65
CA GLU A 10 14.21 -18.48 -43.93
C GLU A 10 14.48 -17.33 -44.93
N LEU A 11 15.66 -17.17 -45.58
CA LEU A 11 16.67 -18.14 -46.02
C LEU A 11 18.06 -17.48 -46.20
N ASN A 12 19.10 -18.30 -46.04
CA ASN A 12 20.45 -18.13 -46.57
C ASN A 12 20.44 -18.12 -48.11
N ASP A 13 21.24 -17.26 -48.73
CA ASP A 13 21.92 -17.59 -49.98
C ASP A 13 23.28 -16.87 -50.05
N VAL A 14 24.35 -17.65 -50.13
CA VAL A 14 25.73 -17.19 -50.30
C VAL A 14 26.23 -17.82 -51.59
N SER A 15 26.41 -17.03 -52.64
CA SER A 15 27.33 -17.37 -53.72
C SER A 15 27.80 -16.13 -54.50
N SER A 16 29.14 -15.96 -54.52
CA SER A 16 29.96 -15.27 -55.54
C SER A 16 29.74 -13.75 -55.69
N VAL A 17 30.74 -12.86 -55.73
CA VAL A 17 31.92 -12.79 -56.61
C VAL A 17 32.93 -11.74 -56.07
N ASP A 18 34.22 -12.04 -56.19
CA ASP A 18 35.43 -11.21 -56.28
C ASP A 18 35.72 -9.99 -55.37
N GLY A 19 36.75 -10.16 -54.55
CA GLY A 19 38.01 -9.44 -54.75
C GLY A 19 38.06 -7.94 -54.45
N ARG A 20 38.28 -7.58 -53.18
CA ARG A 20 39.29 -6.57 -52.75
C ARG A 20 39.35 -6.52 -51.22
N VAL A 21 40.54 -6.84 -50.71
CA VAL A 21 40.92 -6.74 -49.30
C VAL A 21 40.90 -5.28 -48.88
N GLY A 22 39.97 -4.91 -48.00
CA GLY A 22 39.87 -3.60 -47.38
C GLY A 22 39.45 -3.77 -45.93
N VAL A 23 40.36 -3.43 -45.02
CA VAL A 23 40.27 -3.53 -43.56
C VAL A 23 39.16 -2.61 -43.04
N PHE A 24 37.90 -3.02 -43.13
CA PHE A 24 36.74 -2.28 -42.57
C PHE A 24 35.55 -3.23 -42.35
N SER A 25 35.74 -4.32 -41.58
CA SER A 25 34.60 -5.14 -41.14
C SER A 25 34.92 -5.96 -39.88
N LEU A 26 35.32 -5.28 -38.81
CA LEU A 26 35.39 -5.88 -37.46
C LEU A 26 34.51 -5.16 -36.43
N VAL A 27 33.79 -4.09 -36.84
CA VAL A 27 32.87 -3.35 -35.97
C VAL A 27 31.39 -3.74 -36.20
N CYS A 28 31.04 -4.38 -37.33
CA CYS A 28 29.65 -4.71 -37.63
C CYS A 28 29.21 -6.14 -37.22
N VAL A 29 30.14 -7.06 -36.92
CA VAL A 29 29.77 -8.44 -36.51
C VAL A 29 29.54 -8.55 -34.98
N ALA A 30 30.11 -7.63 -34.19
CA ALA A 30 29.85 -7.57 -32.74
C ALA A 30 28.51 -6.91 -32.38
N VAL A 31 27.89 -6.16 -33.30
CA VAL A 31 26.57 -5.54 -33.08
C VAL A 31 25.43 -6.50 -33.45
N ALA A 32 25.64 -7.43 -34.38
CA ALA A 32 24.60 -8.38 -34.80
C ALA A 32 24.47 -9.62 -33.86
N LEU A 33 25.48 -9.93 -33.05
CA LEU A 33 25.44 -11.00 -32.05
C LEU A 33 25.08 -10.52 -30.63
N GLY A 34 24.91 -9.21 -30.44
CA GLY A 34 24.51 -8.59 -29.16
C GLY A 34 23.02 -8.25 -29.05
N PHE A 35 22.21 -8.44 -30.09
CA PHE A 35 20.78 -8.07 -30.12
C PHE A 35 19.80 -9.25 -30.07
N ALA A 36 20.30 -10.48 -29.97
CA ALA A 36 19.47 -11.69 -29.80
C ALA A 36 19.36 -12.17 -28.35
N ALA A 37 19.81 -11.37 -27.38
CA ALA A 37 19.63 -11.58 -25.95
C ALA A 37 18.84 -10.39 -25.39
N GLY A 38 17.51 -10.42 -25.51
CA GLY A 38 16.70 -9.27 -25.10
C GLY A 38 15.19 -9.44 -25.23
N CYS A 39 14.68 -10.67 -25.21
CA CYS A 39 13.30 -10.96 -24.83
C CYS A 39 13.34 -11.97 -23.69
N GLU A 40 14.07 -11.65 -22.62
CA GLU A 40 13.75 -12.27 -21.34
C GLU A 40 12.33 -11.79 -21.00
N ARG A 41 11.37 -12.69 -21.20
CA ARG A 41 10.03 -12.55 -20.66
C ARG A 41 10.25 -12.28 -19.18
N ALA A 42 9.85 -11.10 -18.70
CA ALA A 42 9.90 -10.81 -17.27
C ALA A 42 9.29 -12.02 -16.54
N ALA A 43 9.99 -12.53 -15.52
CA ALA A 43 9.49 -13.65 -14.74
C ALA A 43 8.03 -13.37 -14.37
N PRO A 44 7.14 -14.38 -14.49
CA PRO A 44 5.76 -14.18 -14.09
C PRO A 44 5.75 -13.66 -12.65
N LEU A 45 4.91 -12.67 -12.36
CA LEU A 45 4.71 -12.24 -10.99
C LEU A 45 4.30 -13.46 -10.17
N GLU A 46 4.94 -13.63 -9.02
CA GLU A 46 4.59 -14.65 -8.04
C GLU A 46 4.20 -13.96 -6.74
N TRP A 47 3.09 -14.39 -6.15
CA TRP A 47 2.69 -13.93 -4.84
C TRP A 47 3.47 -14.72 -3.79
N LYS A 48 4.41 -14.03 -3.15
CA LYS A 48 5.17 -14.54 -2.01
C LYS A 48 4.28 -14.71 -0.79
N ASP A 49 4.74 -15.58 0.10
CA ASP A 49 4.21 -15.72 1.46
C ASP A 49 4.21 -14.37 2.17
N THR A 50 3.18 -14.11 2.97
CA THR A 50 3.12 -12.91 3.78
C THR A 50 4.05 -13.04 4.98
N LYS A 51 4.33 -11.93 5.65
CA LYS A 51 5.09 -11.95 6.90
C LYS A 51 4.43 -12.84 7.96
N ALA A 52 3.10 -12.90 8.01
CA ALA A 52 2.36 -13.73 8.96
C ALA A 52 2.62 -15.22 8.77
N MET A 53 2.84 -15.66 7.52
CA MET A 53 3.13 -17.06 7.20
C MET A 53 4.57 -17.49 7.54
N GLY A 54 5.48 -16.53 7.74
CA GLY A 54 6.89 -16.81 8.00
C GLY A 54 7.14 -17.57 9.31
N GLU A 55 6.22 -17.48 10.27
CA GLU A 55 6.35 -18.10 11.60
C GLU A 55 5.70 -19.49 11.68
N MET A 56 4.87 -19.87 10.71
CA MET A 56 4.14 -21.14 10.64
C MET A 56 5.07 -22.33 10.33
N SER A 57 4.66 -23.57 10.63
CA SER A 57 5.31 -24.78 10.11
C SER A 57 5.21 -24.88 8.56
N GLU A 58 6.07 -25.65 7.89
CA GLU A 58 5.97 -25.78 6.41
C GLU A 58 4.64 -26.42 5.98
N GLU A 59 4.13 -27.37 6.77
CA GLU A 59 2.83 -28.01 6.54
C GLU A 59 1.69 -26.99 6.61
N HIS A 60 1.68 -26.13 7.64
CA HIS A 60 0.69 -25.06 7.76
C HIS A 60 0.85 -23.99 6.69
N ARG A 61 2.08 -23.67 6.28
CA ARG A 61 2.31 -22.73 5.16
C ARG A 61 1.73 -23.28 3.86
N GLU A 62 1.87 -24.56 3.59
CA GLU A 62 1.33 -25.16 2.37
C GLU A 62 -0.20 -25.12 2.36
N LEU A 63 -0.85 -25.53 3.45
CA LEU A 63 -2.30 -25.41 3.60
C LEU A 63 -2.76 -23.95 3.45
N ALA A 64 -2.04 -23.00 4.05
CA ALA A 64 -2.34 -21.59 3.90
C ALA A 64 -2.22 -21.13 2.44
N ARG A 65 -1.24 -21.62 1.67
CA ARG A 65 -1.15 -21.33 0.23
C ARG A 65 -2.35 -21.88 -0.53
N GLU A 66 -2.79 -23.10 -0.23
CA GLU A 66 -3.97 -23.71 -0.83
C GLU A 66 -5.23 -22.88 -0.57
N ILE A 67 -5.48 -22.51 0.69
CA ILE A 67 -6.59 -21.64 1.10
C ILE A 67 -6.50 -20.29 0.36
N LEU A 68 -5.33 -19.65 0.34
CA LEU A 68 -5.18 -18.37 -0.34
C LEU A 68 -5.43 -18.47 -1.85
N VAL A 69 -5.03 -19.57 -2.49
CA VAL A 69 -5.29 -19.82 -3.91
C VAL A 69 -6.78 -20.05 -4.16
N GLU A 70 -7.47 -20.76 -3.28
CA GLU A 70 -8.90 -20.98 -3.37
C GLU A 70 -9.68 -19.66 -3.38
N TYR A 71 -9.40 -18.77 -2.43
CA TYR A 71 -10.16 -17.54 -2.21
C TYR A 71 -9.69 -16.34 -3.02
N SER A 72 -8.38 -16.24 -3.32
CA SER A 72 -7.79 -15.10 -4.02
C SER A 72 -7.28 -15.44 -5.42
N GLY A 73 -7.31 -16.71 -5.82
CA GLY A 73 -6.66 -17.17 -7.03
C GLY A 73 -5.14 -17.09 -6.93
N ASN A 74 -4.48 -16.92 -8.07
CA ASN A 74 -3.03 -16.73 -8.12
C ASN A 74 -2.66 -15.50 -8.95
N ALA A 75 -1.38 -15.16 -9.00
CA ALA A 75 -0.93 -14.00 -9.76
C ALA A 75 -1.31 -14.06 -11.25
N ALA A 76 -1.42 -15.24 -11.86
CA ALA A 76 -1.86 -15.35 -13.26
C ALA A 76 -3.38 -15.21 -13.43
N ASN A 77 -4.16 -15.61 -12.43
CA ASN A 77 -5.62 -15.55 -12.42
C ASN A 77 -6.13 -15.10 -11.04
N PRO A 78 -6.02 -13.80 -10.72
CA PRO A 78 -6.50 -13.26 -9.45
C PRO A 78 -8.03 -13.27 -9.40
N ARG A 79 -8.58 -13.47 -8.19
CA ARG A 79 -10.03 -13.48 -7.91
C ARG A 79 -10.37 -12.43 -6.85
N VAL A 80 -11.58 -11.91 -6.90
CA VAL A 80 -12.12 -10.99 -5.88
C VAL A 80 -12.70 -11.82 -4.75
N LEU A 81 -12.23 -11.61 -3.51
CA LEU A 81 -12.63 -12.40 -2.35
C LEU A 81 -14.16 -12.44 -2.18
N ALA A 82 -14.81 -11.28 -2.24
CA ALA A 82 -16.26 -11.17 -2.07
C ALA A 82 -17.06 -11.97 -3.11
N GLU A 83 -16.56 -12.09 -4.35
CA GLU A 83 -17.21 -12.91 -5.39
C GLU A 83 -17.07 -14.40 -5.04
N VAL A 84 -15.90 -14.84 -4.55
CA VAL A 84 -15.69 -16.24 -4.13
C VAL A 84 -16.51 -16.60 -2.89
N VAL A 85 -16.60 -15.69 -1.92
CA VAL A 85 -17.43 -15.87 -0.72
C VAL A 85 -18.91 -15.98 -1.11
N ALA A 86 -19.41 -15.13 -2.01
CA ALA A 86 -20.77 -15.19 -2.49
C ALA A 86 -21.08 -16.49 -3.26
N GLU A 87 -20.17 -16.94 -4.13
CA GLU A 87 -20.28 -18.22 -4.85
C GLU A 87 -20.39 -19.40 -3.88
N LYS A 88 -19.55 -19.42 -2.83
CA LYS A 88 -19.55 -20.47 -1.81
C LYS A 88 -20.79 -20.43 -0.92
N ARG A 89 -21.23 -19.23 -0.50
CA ARG A 89 -22.47 -19.07 0.28
C ARG A 89 -23.67 -19.60 -0.51
N ALA A 90 -23.78 -19.26 -1.79
CA ALA A 90 -24.85 -19.75 -2.65
C ALA A 90 -24.80 -21.28 -2.84
N ALA A 91 -23.61 -21.88 -2.92
CA ALA A 91 -23.45 -23.34 -3.00
C ALA A 91 -23.90 -24.03 -1.70
N ALA A 92 -23.53 -23.49 -0.53
CA ALA A 92 -23.96 -24.03 0.76
C ALA A 92 -25.49 -23.93 0.96
N GLU A 93 -26.09 -22.80 0.58
CA GLU A 93 -27.55 -22.61 0.62
C GLU A 93 -28.27 -23.59 -0.32
N ALA A 94 -27.72 -23.87 -1.50
CA ALA A 94 -28.29 -24.85 -2.43
C ALA A 94 -28.19 -26.29 -1.92
N GLU A 95 -27.09 -26.64 -1.24
CA GLU A 95 -26.91 -27.94 -0.60
C GLU A 95 -27.90 -28.13 0.57
N GLU A 96 -28.08 -27.10 1.41
CA GLU A 96 -29.06 -27.13 2.50
C GLU A 96 -30.50 -27.23 1.96
N ALA A 97 -30.82 -26.50 0.88
CA ALA A 97 -32.12 -26.59 0.22
C ALA A 97 -32.38 -27.99 -0.36
N ALA A 98 -31.38 -28.60 -1.02
CA ALA A 98 -31.48 -29.97 -1.53
C ALA A 98 -31.62 -31.00 -0.40
N ALA A 99 -30.91 -30.82 0.72
CA ALA A 99 -31.04 -31.68 1.90
C ALA A 99 -32.41 -31.51 2.61
N GLY A 100 -33.06 -30.35 2.47
CA GLY A 100 -34.39 -30.08 2.98
C GLY A 100 -35.55 -30.63 2.14
N GLU A 101 -35.31 -30.95 0.86
CA GLU A 101 -36.32 -31.47 -0.07
C GLU A 101 -36.45 -33.01 -0.07
N ASP A 102 -35.51 -33.75 0.54
CA ASP A 102 -35.49 -35.21 0.60
C ASP A 102 -36.37 -35.84 1.72
N ALA A 103 -37.46 -35.18 2.12
CA ALA A 103 -38.41 -35.67 3.13
C ALA A 103 -39.86 -35.85 2.63
N ALA A 104 -40.10 -35.97 1.32
CA ALA A 104 -41.41 -36.32 0.78
C ALA A 104 -41.32 -37.31 -0.40
N GLU A 105 -41.48 -38.58 -0.06
CA GLU A 105 -41.89 -39.74 -0.90
C GLU A 105 -41.59 -39.65 -2.42
N ALA A 106 -40.47 -40.25 -2.84
CA ALA A 106 -40.29 -40.74 -4.20
C ALA A 106 -40.07 -42.26 -4.17
N GLU A 107 -40.99 -43.00 -4.78
CA GLU A 107 -40.88 -44.45 -5.04
C GLU A 107 -39.67 -44.77 -5.95
N PRO A 108 -39.09 -45.98 -5.87
CA PRO A 108 -37.83 -46.27 -6.55
C PRO A 108 -38.05 -46.36 -8.07
N ALA A 109 -37.42 -45.44 -8.81
CA ALA A 109 -37.29 -45.51 -10.26
C ALA A 109 -36.19 -46.52 -10.64
N GLU A 110 -36.49 -47.35 -11.64
CA GLU A 110 -35.59 -48.36 -12.22
C GLU A 110 -34.27 -47.78 -12.75
N GLU A 111 -33.21 -48.59 -12.64
CA GLU A 111 -31.89 -48.38 -13.24
C GLU A 111 -31.99 -48.17 -14.75
N GLY A 112 -31.98 -46.90 -15.16
CA GLY A 112 -31.77 -46.46 -16.53
C GLY A 112 -30.28 -46.20 -16.78
N GLN A 113 -29.76 -46.85 -17.81
CA GLN A 113 -28.38 -46.80 -18.33
C GLN A 113 -27.70 -45.42 -18.26
N GLU A 114 -26.50 -45.39 -17.65
CA GLU A 114 -25.54 -44.29 -17.74
C GLU A 114 -25.10 -44.08 -19.19
N GLU A 115 -25.61 -43.03 -19.83
CA GLU A 115 -24.98 -42.42 -21.00
C GLU A 115 -23.65 -41.78 -20.57
N PRO A 116 -22.59 -41.83 -21.40
CA PRO A 116 -21.29 -41.33 -21.02
C PRO A 116 -21.34 -39.81 -20.88
N VAL A 117 -21.04 -39.32 -19.68
CA VAL A 117 -20.84 -37.89 -19.41
C VAL A 117 -19.62 -37.44 -20.22
N GLU A 118 -19.86 -36.73 -21.33
CA GLU A 118 -18.79 -36.03 -22.03
C GLU A 118 -18.17 -35.01 -21.06
N ASP A 119 -16.85 -35.11 -20.93
CA ASP A 119 -15.94 -34.22 -20.22
C ASP A 119 -16.36 -32.75 -20.33
N ALA A 120 -17.13 -32.29 -19.34
CA ALA A 120 -17.40 -30.88 -19.15
C ALA A 120 -16.09 -30.25 -18.70
N GLY A 121 -15.30 -29.78 -19.68
CA GLY A 121 -14.11 -28.98 -19.43
C GLY A 121 -14.40 -27.85 -18.43
N PRO A 122 -13.35 -27.26 -17.82
CA PRO A 122 -13.50 -26.36 -16.67
C PRO A 122 -14.56 -25.30 -16.95
N PRO A 123 -15.45 -24.99 -15.98
CA PRO A 123 -16.58 -24.11 -16.20
C PRO A 123 -16.09 -22.82 -16.85
N SER A 124 -16.56 -22.56 -18.06
CA SER A 124 -16.21 -21.36 -18.80
C SER A 124 -16.71 -20.17 -17.99
N LEU A 125 -15.79 -19.28 -17.59
CA LEU A 125 -16.10 -18.05 -16.85
C LEU A 125 -17.32 -17.35 -17.46
N THR A 126 -18.21 -16.83 -16.62
CA THR A 126 -19.30 -15.96 -17.07
C THR A 126 -18.71 -14.71 -17.74
N ARG A 127 -19.55 -13.99 -18.50
CA ARG A 127 -19.10 -12.74 -19.15
C ARG A 127 -18.61 -11.73 -18.11
N GLU A 128 -19.30 -11.64 -16.98
CA GLU A 128 -18.98 -10.76 -15.86
C GLU A 128 -17.64 -11.15 -15.22
N GLN A 129 -17.45 -12.44 -14.92
CA GLN A 129 -16.19 -12.97 -14.38
C GLN A 129 -15.02 -12.74 -15.36
N PHE A 130 -15.23 -12.93 -16.66
CA PHE A 130 -14.20 -12.66 -17.67
C PHE A 130 -13.81 -11.18 -17.70
N VAL A 131 -14.78 -10.26 -17.69
CA VAL A 131 -14.52 -8.82 -17.65
C VAL A 131 -13.75 -8.44 -16.38
N ARG A 132 -14.15 -8.96 -15.21
CA ARG A 132 -13.44 -8.75 -13.95
C ARG A 132 -12.00 -9.23 -14.02
N LEU A 133 -11.78 -10.44 -14.55
CA LEU A 133 -10.43 -10.99 -14.70
C LEU A 133 -9.55 -10.12 -15.61
N GLN A 134 -10.10 -9.59 -16.72
CA GLN A 134 -9.36 -8.67 -17.59
C GLN A 134 -9.01 -7.36 -16.86
N GLN A 135 -9.94 -6.82 -16.08
CA GLN A 135 -9.70 -5.63 -15.25
C GLN A 135 -8.58 -5.88 -14.24
N LEU A 136 -8.61 -7.00 -13.52
CA LEU A 136 -7.55 -7.35 -12.56
C LEU A 136 -6.19 -7.59 -13.24
N LYS A 137 -6.18 -8.20 -14.43
CA LYS A 137 -4.96 -8.38 -15.24
C LYS A 137 -4.39 -7.04 -15.72
N HIS A 138 -5.26 -6.10 -16.11
CA HIS A 138 -4.84 -4.73 -16.43
C HIS A 138 -4.24 -4.04 -15.20
N GLY A 139 -4.94 -4.12 -14.06
CA GLY A 139 -4.49 -3.58 -12.79
C GLY A 139 -3.14 -4.15 -12.34
N GLN A 140 -2.95 -5.46 -12.49
CA GLN A 140 -1.67 -6.12 -12.24
C GLN A 140 -0.56 -5.54 -13.13
N GLN A 141 -0.80 -5.35 -14.42
CA GLN A 141 0.22 -4.79 -15.32
C GLN A 141 0.62 -3.36 -14.92
N VAL A 142 -0.36 -2.54 -14.53
CA VAL A 142 -0.10 -1.19 -13.99
C VAL A 142 0.72 -1.30 -12.70
N TYR A 143 0.33 -2.18 -11.78
CA TYR A 143 1.01 -2.43 -10.52
C TYR A 143 2.46 -2.88 -10.72
N THR A 144 2.73 -3.84 -11.60
CA THR A 144 4.08 -4.32 -11.93
C THR A 144 4.98 -3.18 -12.39
N ARG A 145 4.46 -2.32 -13.26
CA ARG A 145 5.24 -1.25 -13.89
C ARG A 145 5.49 -0.07 -12.95
N ARG A 146 4.61 0.17 -11.97
CA ARG A 146 4.58 1.43 -11.21
C ARG A 146 4.71 1.28 -9.70
N CYS A 147 4.30 0.15 -9.13
CA CYS A 147 4.10 0.00 -7.70
C CYS A 147 5.05 -1.03 -7.07
N VAL A 148 5.35 -2.13 -7.77
CA VAL A 148 6.14 -3.27 -7.24
C VAL A 148 7.50 -2.85 -6.67
N GLN A 149 8.20 -1.89 -7.30
CA GLN A 149 9.52 -1.46 -6.83
C GLN A 149 9.52 -0.95 -5.37
N CYS A 150 8.40 -0.39 -4.92
CA CYS A 150 8.23 0.10 -3.56
C CYS A 150 7.39 -0.85 -2.70
N HIS A 151 6.24 -1.31 -3.22
CA HIS A 151 5.26 -2.05 -2.44
C HIS A 151 5.44 -3.58 -2.46
N GLY A 152 6.35 -4.10 -3.29
CA GLY A 152 6.58 -5.54 -3.43
C GLY A 152 5.53 -6.23 -4.30
N GLU A 153 5.81 -7.47 -4.68
CA GLU A 153 4.96 -8.28 -5.58
C GLU A 153 3.65 -8.70 -4.91
N SER A 154 3.70 -8.99 -3.60
CA SER A 154 2.52 -9.33 -2.78
C SER A 154 1.91 -8.13 -2.05
N GLY A 155 2.43 -6.91 -2.25
CA GLY A 155 1.93 -5.72 -1.56
C GLY A 155 2.41 -5.55 -0.11
N GLY A 156 3.45 -6.27 0.31
CA GLY A 156 3.97 -6.27 1.68
C GLY A 156 4.73 -5.00 2.09
N GLY A 157 4.87 -4.00 1.20
CA GLY A 157 5.70 -2.83 1.49
C GLY A 157 7.20 -3.17 1.57
N ASP A 158 7.60 -4.21 0.85
CA ASP A 158 8.89 -4.90 0.88
C ASP A 158 9.54 -4.96 -0.51
N GLY A 159 9.18 -4.03 -1.39
CA GLY A 159 9.82 -3.88 -2.70
C GLY A 159 11.32 -3.58 -2.57
N PRO A 160 12.12 -3.77 -3.63
CA PRO A 160 13.57 -3.57 -3.58
C PRO A 160 14.01 -2.17 -3.15
N ALA A 161 13.15 -1.15 -3.31
CA ALA A 161 13.42 0.20 -2.83
C ALA A 161 12.99 0.43 -1.37
N ALA A 162 12.18 -0.44 -0.77
CA ALA A 162 11.47 -0.18 0.49
C ALA A 162 12.40 0.20 1.65
N ASP A 163 13.52 -0.50 1.81
CA ASP A 163 14.49 -0.27 2.89
C ASP A 163 15.19 1.10 2.80
N MET A 164 15.22 1.71 1.61
CA MET A 164 15.87 2.99 1.36
C MET A 164 14.91 4.19 1.47
N LEU A 165 13.63 3.95 1.76
CA LEU A 165 12.60 5.00 1.78
C LEU A 165 12.14 5.29 3.21
N TYR A 166 12.10 6.58 3.56
CA TYR A 166 11.46 7.07 4.77
C TYR A 166 10.42 8.14 4.45
N PRO A 167 9.14 7.95 4.81
CA PRO A 167 8.57 6.75 5.45
C PRO A 167 8.60 5.52 4.52
N ARG A 168 8.59 4.33 5.12
CA ARG A 168 8.46 3.05 4.40
C ARG A 168 7.19 3.02 3.54
N PRO A 169 7.21 2.34 2.38
CA PRO A 169 6.01 2.04 1.60
C PRO A 169 4.95 1.35 2.46
N ARG A 170 3.68 1.57 2.13
CA ARG A 170 2.56 0.92 2.84
C ARG A 170 2.59 -0.58 2.55
N ASP A 171 2.61 -1.36 3.62
CA ASP A 171 2.22 -2.76 3.61
C ASP A 171 0.69 -2.85 3.57
N TYR A 172 0.17 -3.40 2.47
CA TYR A 172 -1.24 -3.60 2.23
C TYR A 172 -1.78 -4.84 2.94
N THR A 173 -0.91 -5.81 3.26
CA THR A 173 -1.34 -7.13 3.74
C THR A 173 -2.03 -7.07 5.09
N ALA A 174 -1.74 -6.05 5.90
CA ALA A 174 -2.36 -5.81 7.19
C ALA A 174 -3.76 -5.17 7.14
N GLY A 175 -4.34 -4.90 5.96
CA GLY A 175 -5.65 -4.23 5.84
C GLY A 175 -5.70 -2.79 6.37
N THR A 176 -4.57 -2.24 6.83
CA THR A 176 -4.53 -1.00 7.61
C THR A 176 -4.05 0.18 6.76
N PHE A 177 -4.93 1.14 6.49
CA PHE A 177 -4.62 2.34 5.69
C PHE A 177 -4.67 3.62 6.52
N LYS A 178 -3.66 4.50 6.36
CA LYS A 178 -3.52 5.73 7.18
C LYS A 178 -4.50 6.84 6.81
N PHE A 179 -4.91 6.93 5.55
CA PHE A 179 -5.67 8.07 5.02
C PHE A 179 -7.02 7.61 4.48
N THR A 180 -7.95 7.32 5.39
CA THR A 180 -9.29 6.81 5.06
C THR A 180 -10.37 7.85 5.35
N SER A 181 -11.56 7.68 4.81
CA SER A 181 -12.75 8.46 5.18
C SER A 181 -13.73 7.69 6.06
N THR A 182 -13.35 6.49 6.48
CA THR A 182 -14.08 5.59 7.38
C THR A 182 -13.63 5.76 8.84
N PRO A 183 -14.38 5.22 9.83
CA PRO A 183 -13.99 5.20 11.24
C PRO A 183 -12.61 4.57 11.48
N TYR A 184 -12.07 4.76 12.68
CA TYR A 184 -10.82 4.12 13.07
C TYR A 184 -10.93 2.60 12.95
N ASP A 185 -9.86 1.97 12.46
CA ASP A 185 -9.76 0.51 12.20
C ASP A 185 -10.65 -0.06 11.05
N TYR A 186 -11.49 0.77 10.43
CA TYR A 186 -12.25 0.36 9.24
C TYR A 186 -11.36 0.35 8.00
N ARG A 187 -11.72 -0.49 7.02
CA ARG A 187 -11.07 -0.51 5.70
C ARG A 187 -11.29 0.82 4.95
N PRO A 188 -10.38 1.20 4.03
CA PRO A 188 -10.56 2.40 3.24
C PRO A 188 -11.78 2.27 2.33
N LEU A 189 -12.46 3.38 2.04
CA LEU A 189 -13.33 3.42 0.88
C LEU A 189 -12.49 3.27 -0.39
N ARG A 190 -13.08 2.70 -1.43
CA ARG A 190 -12.44 2.64 -2.74
C ARG A 190 -12.02 4.04 -3.24
N SER A 191 -12.83 5.06 -2.97
CA SER A 191 -12.51 6.45 -3.29
C SER A 191 -11.29 6.99 -2.53
N ASP A 192 -11.03 6.52 -1.30
CA ASP A 192 -9.84 6.94 -0.53
C ASP A 192 -8.56 6.43 -1.20
N LEU A 193 -8.60 5.20 -1.72
CA LEU A 193 -7.48 4.60 -2.44
C LEU A 193 -7.23 5.34 -3.76
N VAL A 194 -8.29 5.60 -4.53
CA VAL A 194 -8.21 6.39 -5.78
C VAL A 194 -7.64 7.78 -5.52
N ASP A 195 -8.16 8.51 -4.52
CA ASP A 195 -7.70 9.84 -4.15
C ASP A 195 -6.22 9.83 -3.72
N THR A 196 -5.80 8.78 -2.99
CA THR A 196 -4.41 8.61 -2.54
C THR A 196 -3.47 8.38 -3.72
N VAL A 197 -3.84 7.51 -4.67
CA VAL A 197 -3.02 7.24 -5.85
C VAL A 197 -2.96 8.45 -6.78
N ARG A 198 -4.10 9.10 -7.06
CA ARG A 198 -4.17 10.30 -7.91
C ARG A 198 -3.29 11.41 -7.34
N ARG A 199 -3.46 11.75 -6.06
CA ARG A 199 -2.78 12.89 -5.45
C ARG A 199 -1.33 12.58 -5.04
N GLY A 200 -1.02 11.30 -4.81
CA GLY A 200 0.21 10.90 -4.12
C GLY A 200 0.22 11.36 -2.66
N ILE A 201 1.33 11.08 -1.98
CA ILE A 201 1.51 11.45 -0.58
C ILE A 201 2.65 12.46 -0.48
N ARG A 202 2.29 13.73 -0.21
CA ARG A 202 3.27 14.83 -0.15
C ARG A 202 4.33 14.58 0.94
N GLY A 203 5.59 14.87 0.61
CA GLY A 203 6.71 14.68 1.52
C GLY A 203 7.06 13.20 1.77
N THR A 204 6.70 12.31 0.84
CA THR A 204 7.14 10.92 0.79
C THR A 204 7.54 10.55 -0.65
N SER A 205 8.03 9.34 -0.84
CA SER A 205 8.39 8.80 -2.16
C SER A 205 7.20 8.28 -2.97
N MET A 206 5.95 8.44 -2.49
CA MET A 206 4.75 8.04 -3.23
C MET A 206 4.30 9.20 -4.14
N PRO A 207 4.62 9.18 -5.44
CA PRO A 207 4.33 10.30 -6.33
C PRO A 207 2.83 10.41 -6.63
N SER A 208 2.44 11.52 -7.25
CA SER A 208 1.12 11.66 -7.84
C SER A 208 1.05 10.88 -9.15
N PHE A 209 -0.03 10.10 -9.32
CA PHE A 209 -0.33 9.39 -10.56
C PHE A 209 -1.50 10.01 -11.34
N SER A 210 -1.77 11.31 -11.14
CA SER A 210 -2.88 12.01 -11.81
C SER A 210 -2.75 12.09 -13.34
N LEU A 211 -1.60 11.71 -13.90
CA LEU A 211 -1.37 11.62 -15.34
C LEU A 211 -1.67 10.24 -15.92
N LEU A 212 -1.92 9.23 -15.09
CA LEU A 212 -2.42 7.95 -15.57
C LEU A 212 -3.89 8.08 -16.00
N PRO A 213 -4.31 7.37 -17.06
CA PRO A 213 -5.72 7.23 -17.40
C PRO A 213 -6.54 6.77 -16.20
N ASP A 214 -7.79 7.23 -16.11
CA ASP A 214 -8.69 6.81 -15.04
C ASP A 214 -8.86 5.29 -15.02
N GLU A 215 -8.99 4.65 -16.19
CA GLU A 215 -9.04 3.18 -16.30
C GLU A 215 -7.85 2.46 -15.65
N ASP A 216 -6.63 2.99 -15.78
CA ASP A 216 -5.42 2.43 -15.17
C ASP A 216 -5.44 2.57 -13.65
N ILE A 217 -5.91 3.73 -13.15
CA ILE A 217 -6.03 4.00 -11.72
C ILE A 217 -7.08 3.07 -11.12
N GLU A 218 -8.24 2.98 -11.75
CA GLU A 218 -9.34 2.13 -11.28
C GLU A 218 -8.92 0.66 -11.27
N ALA A 219 -8.25 0.18 -12.32
CA ALA A 219 -7.77 -1.20 -12.40
C ALA A 219 -6.68 -1.51 -11.35
N VAL A 220 -5.72 -0.61 -11.15
CA VAL A 220 -4.68 -0.83 -10.12
C VAL A 220 -5.26 -0.81 -8.71
N ILE A 221 -6.32 -0.02 -8.46
CA ILE A 221 -7.02 -0.06 -7.17
C ILE A 221 -7.70 -1.41 -6.96
N ASP A 222 -8.39 -1.95 -7.97
CA ASP A 222 -9.02 -3.27 -7.86
C ASP A 222 -7.98 -4.36 -7.55
N TYR A 223 -6.79 -4.28 -8.18
CA TYR A 223 -5.69 -5.21 -7.89
C TYR A 223 -5.10 -5.03 -6.48
N VAL A 224 -4.94 -3.80 -6.00
CA VAL A 224 -4.47 -3.53 -4.62
C VAL A 224 -5.46 -4.07 -3.59
N ILE A 225 -6.77 -3.98 -3.84
CA ILE A 225 -7.79 -4.57 -2.96
C ILE A 225 -7.63 -6.09 -2.88
N VAL A 226 -7.39 -6.77 -4.00
CA VAL A 226 -7.11 -8.22 -4.01
C VAL A 226 -5.87 -8.55 -3.16
N LEU A 227 -4.77 -7.81 -3.33
CA LEU A 227 -3.56 -8.00 -2.53
C LEU A 227 -3.81 -7.79 -1.04
N THR A 228 -4.62 -6.79 -0.68
CA THR A 228 -4.99 -6.53 0.71
C THR A 228 -5.82 -7.66 1.28
N GLN A 229 -6.93 -8.03 0.62
CA GLN A 229 -7.83 -9.08 1.10
C GLN A 229 -7.11 -10.43 1.24
N ARG A 230 -6.25 -10.77 0.29
CA ARG A 230 -5.36 -11.94 0.38
C ARG A 230 -4.45 -11.86 1.60
N GLY A 231 -3.85 -10.69 1.86
CA GLY A 231 -2.97 -10.49 3.01
C GLY A 231 -3.71 -10.63 4.34
N GLU A 232 -4.92 -10.09 4.44
CA GLU A 232 -5.75 -10.20 5.64
C GLU A 232 -6.17 -11.65 5.90
N LEU A 233 -6.63 -12.35 4.87
CA LEU A 233 -6.96 -13.77 4.96
C LEU A 233 -5.74 -14.59 5.38
N SER A 234 -4.56 -14.25 4.86
CA SER A 234 -3.31 -14.90 5.24
C SER A 234 -2.98 -14.68 6.72
N SER A 235 -3.25 -13.49 7.28
CA SER A 235 -3.12 -13.24 8.71
C SER A 235 -4.12 -14.05 9.53
N GLN A 236 -5.39 -14.14 9.12
CA GLN A 236 -6.40 -14.95 9.82
C GLN A 236 -6.01 -16.44 9.85
N VAL A 237 -5.57 -16.96 8.71
CA VAL A 237 -5.10 -18.35 8.59
C VAL A 237 -3.87 -18.60 9.46
N ALA A 238 -2.91 -17.67 9.49
CA ALA A 238 -1.72 -17.81 10.33
C ALA A 238 -2.04 -17.76 11.83
N GLU A 239 -2.96 -16.88 12.25
CA GLU A 239 -3.43 -16.77 13.63
C GLU A 239 -4.16 -18.05 14.08
N GLU A 240 -5.06 -18.59 13.25
CA GLU A 240 -5.76 -19.83 13.57
C GLU A 240 -4.80 -21.04 13.59
N ALA A 241 -3.90 -21.15 12.61
CA ALA A 241 -2.93 -22.23 12.58
C ALA A 241 -2.02 -22.24 13.82
N ALA A 242 -1.59 -21.06 14.28
CA ALA A 242 -0.83 -20.94 15.53
C ALA A 242 -1.66 -21.38 16.75
N PHE A 243 -2.97 -21.10 16.77
CA PHE A 243 -3.87 -21.53 17.84
C PHE A 243 -4.08 -23.06 17.84
N LEU A 244 -4.22 -23.68 16.67
CA LEU A 244 -4.43 -25.13 16.54
C LEU A 244 -3.18 -25.95 16.91
N GLU A 245 -1.98 -25.42 16.63
CA GLU A 245 -0.71 -25.99 17.11
C GLU A 245 -0.69 -26.11 18.64
N ASP A 246 -1.17 -25.08 19.35
CA ASP A 246 -1.19 -25.05 20.81
C ASP A 246 -2.27 -25.95 21.43
N ASP A 247 -3.37 -26.20 20.71
CA ASP A 247 -4.55 -26.95 21.18
C ASP A 247 -4.55 -28.45 20.82
N PHE A 248 -3.51 -28.95 20.12
CA PHE A 248 -3.45 -30.31 19.54
C PHE A 248 -4.66 -30.68 18.64
N LYS A 249 -5.28 -29.68 18.02
CA LYS A 249 -6.37 -29.90 17.05
C LYS A 249 -5.81 -30.09 15.65
N GLN A 250 -6.59 -30.76 14.81
CA GLN A 250 -6.24 -31.01 13.41
C GLN A 250 -6.47 -29.73 12.60
N VAL A 251 -5.56 -29.45 11.68
CA VAL A 251 -5.57 -28.25 10.83
C VAL A 251 -6.75 -28.29 9.86
N GLU A 252 -7.22 -29.51 9.58
CA GLU A 252 -8.40 -29.82 8.77
C GLU A 252 -9.71 -29.31 9.38
N ASP A 253 -9.73 -28.96 10.68
CA ASP A 253 -10.89 -28.36 11.35
C ASP A 253 -10.98 -26.83 11.17
N MET A 254 -10.04 -26.22 10.43
CA MET A 254 -10.06 -24.77 10.16
C MET A 254 -11.27 -24.37 9.32
N ASP A 255 -12.14 -23.53 9.89
CA ASP A 255 -13.22 -22.87 9.14
C ASP A 255 -12.68 -21.68 8.32
N HIS A 256 -11.95 -22.01 7.26
CA HIS A 256 -11.37 -21.03 6.36
C HIS A 256 -12.43 -20.26 5.55
N PHE A 257 -13.67 -20.78 5.45
CA PHE A 257 -14.79 -20.04 4.86
C PHE A 257 -15.25 -18.90 5.78
N ALA A 258 -15.42 -19.15 7.07
CA ALA A 258 -15.76 -18.11 8.05
C ALA A 258 -14.67 -17.01 8.11
N MET A 259 -13.38 -17.37 7.99
CA MET A 259 -12.30 -16.38 7.91
C MET A 259 -12.39 -15.51 6.66
N ALA A 260 -12.67 -16.12 5.50
CA ALA A 260 -12.84 -15.40 4.25
C ALA A 260 -14.08 -14.48 4.28
N GLU A 261 -15.18 -14.96 4.88
CA GLU A 261 -16.40 -14.21 5.11
C GLU A 261 -16.13 -12.99 6.01
N LEU A 262 -15.43 -13.19 7.15
CA LEU A 262 -15.03 -12.11 8.04
C LEU A 262 -14.25 -10.99 7.30
N VAL A 263 -13.27 -11.37 6.47
CA VAL A 263 -12.51 -10.39 5.68
C VAL A 263 -13.42 -9.68 4.68
N SER A 264 -14.28 -10.42 3.97
CA SER A 264 -15.24 -9.84 3.02
C SER A 264 -16.19 -8.84 3.70
N ASP A 265 -16.78 -9.23 4.83
CA ASP A 265 -17.75 -8.43 5.57
C ASP A 265 -17.14 -7.12 6.10
N ARG A 266 -15.88 -7.15 6.57
CA ARG A 266 -15.16 -5.92 6.99
C ARG A 266 -15.01 -4.91 5.85
N TRP A 267 -14.81 -5.39 4.62
CA TRP A 267 -14.74 -4.53 3.43
C TRP A 267 -16.12 -4.01 3.02
N GLU A 268 -17.15 -4.85 3.10
CA GLU A 268 -18.53 -4.45 2.82
C GLU A 268 -19.04 -3.42 3.82
N GLU A 269 -18.83 -3.63 5.12
CA GLU A 269 -19.19 -2.70 6.18
C GLU A 269 -18.49 -1.35 5.99
N ALA A 270 -17.19 -1.37 5.69
CA ALA A 270 -16.43 -0.16 5.42
C ALA A 270 -16.96 0.62 4.21
N SER A 271 -17.41 -0.06 3.16
CA SER A 271 -17.93 0.57 1.94
C SER A 271 -19.15 1.48 2.18
N HIS A 272 -19.87 1.27 3.28
CA HIS A 272 -21.02 2.05 3.71
C HIS A 272 -20.77 2.96 4.91
N SER A 273 -19.56 2.94 5.47
CA SER A 273 -19.22 3.60 6.74
C SER A 273 -18.48 4.92 6.53
N LEU A 274 -19.03 5.84 5.74
CA LEU A 274 -18.41 7.17 5.55
C LEU A 274 -18.51 8.01 6.83
N THR A 275 -17.37 8.43 7.38
CA THR A 275 -17.34 9.35 8.52
C THR A 275 -17.83 10.74 8.10
N GLN A 276 -18.94 11.14 8.71
CA GLN A 276 -19.53 12.47 8.60
C GLN A 276 -19.08 13.37 9.76
N PRO A 277 -18.96 14.68 9.54
CA PRO A 277 -18.78 15.63 10.63
C PRO A 277 -19.90 15.57 11.66
N LEU A 278 -19.54 15.71 12.94
CA LEU A 278 -20.49 15.78 14.05
C LEU A 278 -21.32 17.08 14.02
N THR A 279 -20.75 18.15 13.45
CA THR A 279 -21.43 19.43 13.21
C THR A 279 -21.11 19.93 11.80
N PRO A 280 -22.00 20.74 11.18
CA PRO A 280 -21.75 21.30 9.85
C PRO A 280 -20.44 22.10 9.79
N GLU A 281 -19.74 22.07 8.66
CA GLU A 281 -18.52 22.85 8.44
C GLU A 281 -18.84 24.36 8.55
N PRO A 282 -18.26 25.09 9.52
CA PRO A 282 -18.45 26.52 9.64
C PRO A 282 -17.54 27.28 8.67
N GLU A 283 -17.80 28.57 8.48
CA GLU A 283 -16.82 29.44 7.84
C GLU A 283 -15.59 29.58 8.75
N LEU A 284 -14.42 29.16 8.26
CA LEU A 284 -13.18 29.18 9.03
C LEU A 284 -12.61 30.61 9.15
N THR A 285 -13.11 31.34 10.14
CA THR A 285 -12.68 32.72 10.47
C THR A 285 -11.43 32.77 11.35
N ARG A 286 -10.86 33.97 11.53
CA ARG A 286 -9.76 34.19 12.50
C ARG A 286 -10.13 33.82 13.93
N GLU A 287 -11.41 33.90 14.29
CA GLU A 287 -11.87 33.51 15.62
C GLU A 287 -11.76 32.00 15.84
N HIS A 288 -12.13 31.20 14.83
CA HIS A 288 -11.95 29.73 14.85
C HIS A 288 -10.47 29.36 14.98
N VAL A 289 -9.58 30.10 14.30
CA VAL A 289 -8.13 29.90 14.40
C VAL A 289 -7.63 30.15 15.83
N GLU A 290 -8.10 31.19 16.50
CA GLU A 290 -7.68 31.49 17.87
C GLU A 290 -8.21 30.45 18.87
N ARG A 291 -9.51 30.11 18.80
CA ARG A 291 -10.06 29.02 19.63
C ARG A 291 -9.37 27.69 19.35
N GLY A 292 -9.09 27.40 18.10
CA GLY A 292 -8.35 26.22 17.66
C GLY A 292 -6.93 26.18 18.20
N ARG A 293 -6.23 27.31 18.26
CA ARG A 293 -4.91 27.41 18.91
C ARG A 293 -5.02 27.09 20.39
N GLN A 294 -6.00 27.65 21.10
CA GLN A 294 -6.20 27.36 22.52
C GLN A 294 -6.52 25.87 22.74
N ALA A 295 -7.39 25.28 21.91
CA ALA A 295 -7.68 23.86 21.94
C ALA A 295 -6.43 23.01 21.67
N PHE A 296 -5.61 23.39 20.69
CA PHE A 296 -4.39 22.65 20.34
C PHE A 296 -3.39 22.57 21.52
N LEU A 297 -3.29 23.65 22.32
CA LEU A 297 -2.43 23.71 23.50
C LEU A 297 -3.02 23.00 24.73
N THR A 298 -4.35 22.98 24.86
CA THR A 298 -5.04 22.47 26.07
C THR A 298 -5.54 21.04 25.94
N LYS A 299 -5.89 20.60 24.72
CA LYS A 299 -6.38 19.23 24.43
C LYS A 299 -5.25 18.23 24.16
N GLY A 300 -3.99 18.67 24.23
CA GLY A 300 -2.80 17.80 24.23
C GLY A 300 -2.16 17.56 22.87
N CYS A 301 -2.60 18.23 21.79
CA CYS A 301 -1.99 18.11 20.46
C CYS A 301 -0.51 18.54 20.48
N ASN A 302 -0.21 19.60 21.23
CA ASN A 302 1.12 20.16 21.40
C ASN A 302 2.15 19.20 22.03
N LYS A 303 1.71 18.16 22.77
CA LYS A 303 2.62 17.18 23.37
C LYS A 303 3.47 16.44 22.34
N CYS A 304 2.91 16.21 21.14
CA CYS A 304 3.59 15.56 20.03
C CYS A 304 3.92 16.54 18.90
N HIS A 305 3.04 17.49 18.61
CA HIS A 305 3.23 18.44 17.52
C HIS A 305 3.99 19.71 17.92
N GLY A 306 4.32 19.90 19.20
CA GLY A 306 4.94 21.12 19.73
C GLY A 306 3.99 22.31 19.74
N ASP A 307 4.21 23.31 20.57
CA ASP A 307 3.32 24.49 20.68
C ASP A 307 3.24 25.29 19.37
N ASP A 308 4.25 25.19 18.52
CA ASP A 308 4.33 25.85 17.21
C ASP A 308 3.88 24.97 16.03
N GLY A 309 3.52 23.72 16.29
CA GLY A 309 3.05 22.76 15.29
C GLY A 309 4.16 22.11 14.45
N ARG A 310 5.45 22.29 14.77
CA ARG A 310 6.55 21.74 13.96
C ARG A 310 6.87 20.26 14.23
N GLY A 311 6.32 19.67 15.28
CA GLY A 311 6.60 18.28 15.68
C GLY A 311 7.97 18.05 16.30
N HIS A 312 8.70 19.11 16.66
CA HIS A 312 10.00 19.03 17.33
C HIS A 312 9.82 18.95 18.85
N THR A 313 9.30 17.83 19.34
CA THR A 313 9.12 17.59 20.78
C THR A 313 10.16 16.61 21.30
N PRO A 314 10.59 16.73 22.58
CA PRO A 314 11.44 15.72 23.22
C PRO A 314 10.70 14.39 23.45
N PHE A 315 9.37 14.37 23.29
CA PHE A 315 8.55 13.18 23.40
C PHE A 315 8.96 12.14 22.34
N ARG A 316 9.38 10.96 22.81
CA ARG A 316 9.65 9.81 21.95
C ARG A 316 8.33 9.12 21.63
N MET A 317 7.89 9.28 20.39
CA MET A 317 6.70 8.59 19.89
C MET A 317 6.90 7.07 19.86
N PRO A 318 5.87 6.27 20.17
CA PRO A 318 5.88 4.84 19.91
C PRO A 318 6.07 4.53 18.43
N ASN A 319 6.45 3.29 18.14
CA ASN A 319 6.48 2.80 16.76
C ASN A 319 5.05 2.68 16.21
N ASP A 320 4.92 2.68 14.88
CA ASP A 320 3.68 2.28 14.23
C ASP A 320 3.44 0.77 14.36
N VAL A 321 2.26 0.31 13.97
CA VAL A 321 1.89 -1.13 14.05
C VAL A 321 2.78 -2.03 13.19
N TRP A 322 3.52 -1.45 12.24
CA TRP A 322 4.51 -2.17 11.43
C TRP A 322 5.91 -2.18 12.07
N GLY A 323 6.06 -1.60 13.27
CA GLY A 323 7.31 -1.58 14.03
C GLY A 323 8.26 -0.43 13.67
N TYR A 324 7.87 0.53 12.83
CA TYR A 324 8.75 1.61 12.39
C TYR A 324 8.64 2.85 13.29
N PRO A 325 9.74 3.59 13.48
CA PRO A 325 9.74 4.81 14.28
C PRO A 325 8.89 5.89 13.62
N THR A 326 7.93 6.42 14.39
CA THR A 326 7.07 7.51 13.94
C THR A 326 7.55 8.87 14.44
N ARG A 327 7.20 9.91 13.70
CA ARG A 327 7.42 11.31 14.09
C ARG A 327 6.14 12.08 13.85
N ALA A 328 5.82 13.00 14.75
CA ALA A 328 4.74 13.94 14.52
C ALA A 328 5.04 14.77 13.25
N ALA A 329 4.01 15.03 12.46
CA ALA A 329 4.16 15.83 11.26
C ALA A 329 4.49 17.29 11.63
N ASP A 330 5.40 17.91 10.87
CA ASP A 330 5.53 19.37 10.82
C ASP A 330 4.30 19.94 10.12
N LEU A 331 3.33 20.39 10.92
CA LEU A 331 2.09 20.98 10.45
C LEU A 331 2.33 22.34 9.78
N THR A 332 3.49 22.96 9.94
CA THR A 332 3.87 24.24 9.28
C THR A 332 4.47 24.05 7.88
N SER A 333 4.80 22.81 7.51
CA SER A 333 5.40 22.49 6.21
C SER A 333 4.43 22.65 5.03
N GLY A 334 3.12 22.64 5.31
CA GLY A 334 2.07 22.55 4.31
C GLY A 334 1.95 21.17 3.65
N MET A 335 2.78 20.19 4.03
CA MET A 335 2.76 18.83 3.47
C MET A 335 1.85 17.89 4.27
N LEU A 336 0.58 18.26 4.41
CA LEU A 336 -0.42 17.39 5.03
C LEU A 336 -0.64 16.15 4.14
N ARG A 337 -0.24 14.97 4.66
CA ARG A 337 -0.23 13.72 3.90
C ARG A 337 -1.63 13.21 3.54
N GLY A 338 -2.58 13.34 4.49
CA GLY A 338 -3.97 12.89 4.36
C GLY A 338 -4.88 13.79 3.53
N GLY A 339 -4.39 14.89 2.97
CA GLY A 339 -5.18 15.88 2.24
C GLY A 339 -5.16 17.26 2.90
N GLN A 340 -5.63 18.27 2.16
CA GLN A 340 -5.66 19.67 2.60
C GLN A 340 -7.08 20.27 2.62
N ARG A 341 -8.12 19.50 2.25
CA ARG A 341 -9.49 19.97 2.43
C ARG A 341 -9.81 20.03 3.93
N PRO A 342 -10.67 20.94 4.39
CA PRO A 342 -11.09 20.98 5.80
C PRO A 342 -11.60 19.62 6.31
N ILE A 343 -12.44 18.95 5.53
CA ILE A 343 -12.92 17.59 5.85
C ILE A 343 -11.79 16.55 5.97
N ASP A 344 -10.70 16.71 5.21
CA ASP A 344 -9.57 15.80 5.29
C ASP A 344 -8.83 15.99 6.61
N VAL A 345 -8.70 17.22 7.11
CA VAL A 345 -8.08 17.46 8.43
C VAL A 345 -9.03 17.03 9.55
N TYR A 346 -10.33 17.32 9.39
CA TYR A 346 -11.37 16.98 10.34
C TYR A 346 -11.37 15.49 10.69
N ARG A 347 -11.42 14.62 9.67
CA ARG A 347 -11.45 13.15 9.87
C ARG A 347 -10.19 12.62 10.55
N ARG A 348 -9.03 13.25 10.33
CA ARG A 348 -7.75 12.90 10.99
C ARG A 348 -7.73 13.27 12.47
N ILE A 349 -8.38 14.37 12.83
CA ILE A 349 -8.54 14.76 14.24
C ILE A 349 -9.63 13.90 14.90
N LEU A 350 -10.76 13.67 14.22
CA LEU A 350 -11.89 12.91 14.77
C LEU A 350 -11.53 11.42 14.96
N ASN A 351 -11.09 10.76 13.89
CA ASN A 351 -10.87 9.30 13.90
C ASN A 351 -9.44 8.93 14.29
N GLY A 352 -8.48 9.83 14.12
CA GLY A 352 -7.05 9.51 14.25
C GLY A 352 -6.47 8.99 12.94
N ILE A 353 -5.29 8.39 13.01
CA ILE A 353 -4.59 7.82 11.86
C ILE A 353 -4.27 6.35 12.15
N ASN A 354 -4.98 5.45 11.45
CA ASN A 354 -4.86 4.01 11.65
C ASN A 354 -3.40 3.54 11.61
N GLY A 355 -3.07 2.67 12.57
CA GLY A 355 -1.74 2.10 12.68
C GLY A 355 -0.66 3.07 13.17
N THR A 356 -0.99 4.29 13.61
CA THR A 356 -0.01 5.24 14.17
C THR A 356 -0.39 5.67 15.58
N PRO A 357 0.54 6.26 16.36
CA PRO A 357 0.19 6.78 17.68
C PRO A 357 -0.63 8.09 17.66
N MET A 358 -1.16 8.55 16.51
CA MET A 358 -2.06 9.70 16.44
C MET A 358 -3.50 9.24 16.71
N PRO A 359 -4.05 9.49 17.92
CA PRO A 359 -5.36 8.97 18.31
C PRO A 359 -6.50 9.76 17.68
N GLY A 360 -7.68 9.15 17.67
CA GLY A 360 -8.93 9.86 17.39
C GLY A 360 -9.45 10.60 18.62
N PHE A 361 -10.03 11.77 18.39
CA PHE A 361 -10.62 12.63 19.42
C PHE A 361 -12.15 12.54 19.48
N VAL A 362 -12.78 11.62 18.75
CA VAL A 362 -14.24 11.39 18.75
C VAL A 362 -14.84 11.29 20.15
N ASN A 363 -14.19 10.58 21.07
CA ASN A 363 -14.66 10.44 22.45
C ASN A 363 -14.25 11.63 23.32
N ALA A 364 -13.03 12.15 23.14
CA ALA A 364 -12.48 13.22 23.95
C ALA A 364 -13.16 14.58 23.72
N LEU A 365 -13.70 14.80 22.53
CA LEU A 365 -14.36 16.05 22.13
C LEU A 365 -15.87 15.84 21.86
N ARG A 366 -16.45 14.75 22.36
CA ARG A 366 -17.87 14.40 22.13
C ARG A 366 -18.83 15.49 22.60
N ASP A 367 -18.53 16.11 23.75
CA ASP A 367 -19.36 17.13 24.38
C ASP A 367 -19.09 18.55 23.84
N GLU A 368 -18.08 18.71 22.99
CA GLU A 368 -17.64 19.99 22.41
C GLU A 368 -17.25 19.84 20.92
N PRO A 369 -18.13 19.28 20.06
CA PRO A 369 -17.78 18.81 18.72
C PRO A 369 -17.27 19.93 17.79
N ASP A 370 -17.71 21.18 18.00
CA ASP A 370 -17.23 22.35 17.24
C ASP A 370 -15.74 22.64 17.46
N THR A 371 -15.17 22.18 18.58
CA THR A 371 -13.73 22.27 18.86
C THR A 371 -12.90 21.59 17.76
N ILE A 372 -13.44 20.56 17.11
CA ILE A 372 -12.74 19.89 16.01
C ILE A 372 -12.61 20.84 14.82
N TRP A 373 -13.65 21.60 14.49
CA TRP A 373 -13.58 22.59 13.41
C TRP A 373 -12.66 23.76 13.75
N ASP A 374 -12.64 24.20 15.00
CA ASP A 374 -11.66 25.17 15.50
C ASP A 374 -10.22 24.65 15.30
N LEU A 375 -9.95 23.41 15.71
CA LEU A 375 -8.65 22.75 15.49
C LEU A 375 -8.31 22.65 13.99
N VAL A 376 -9.27 22.28 13.14
CA VAL A 376 -9.09 22.26 11.68
C VAL A 376 -8.67 23.64 11.17
N GLY A 377 -9.37 24.69 11.59
CA GLY A 377 -9.04 26.08 11.24
C GLY A 377 -7.61 26.44 11.64
N TYR A 378 -7.20 26.11 12.87
CA TYR A 378 -5.83 26.35 13.33
C TYR A 378 -4.78 25.56 12.54
N VAL A 379 -5.00 24.26 12.31
CA VAL A 379 -4.07 23.40 11.55
C VAL A 379 -3.91 23.92 10.12
N LEU A 380 -5.01 24.24 9.43
CA LEU A 380 -4.96 24.80 8.08
C LEU A 380 -4.30 26.18 8.05
N TYR A 381 -4.54 27.01 9.07
CA TYR A 381 -3.84 28.29 9.21
C TYR A 381 -2.33 28.07 9.30
N VAL A 382 -1.83 27.23 10.23
CA VAL A 382 -0.38 27.00 10.39
C VAL A 382 0.25 26.32 9.17
N SER A 383 -0.45 25.40 8.52
CA SER A 383 -0.02 24.75 7.28
C SER A 383 0.12 25.71 6.10
N ASN A 384 -0.72 26.75 6.06
CA ASN A 384 -0.69 27.74 5.00
C ASN A 384 0.12 28.99 5.36
N ARG A 385 0.68 29.11 6.57
CA ARG A 385 1.43 30.30 7.00
C ARG A 385 2.52 30.70 6.01
N ARG A 386 3.31 29.76 5.49
CA ARG A 386 4.36 30.08 4.49
C ARG A 386 3.78 30.61 3.17
N ARG A 387 2.60 30.14 2.77
CA ARG A 387 1.90 30.61 1.56
C ARG A 387 1.21 31.95 1.77
N ALA A 388 0.66 32.18 2.96
CA ALA A 388 0.03 33.44 3.35
C ALA A 388 1.07 34.55 3.60
N GLN A 389 2.28 34.18 4.05
CA GLN A 389 3.43 35.06 4.20
C GLN A 389 4.21 35.29 2.88
N ASN A 390 3.68 34.84 1.74
CA ASN A 390 4.21 35.20 0.41
C ASN A 390 3.81 36.62 -0.05
N GLU A 391 3.60 37.56 0.87
CA GLU A 391 4.32 38.83 0.73
C GLU A 391 5.76 38.58 1.17
N ILE A 392 6.52 37.89 0.32
CA ILE A 392 7.98 37.86 0.47
C ILE A 392 8.42 39.30 0.23
N SER A 393 8.70 40.06 1.29
CA SER A 393 9.56 41.25 1.14
C SER A 393 10.81 40.75 0.44
N ALA A 394 11.04 41.20 -0.80
CA ALA A 394 12.16 40.78 -1.62
C ALA A 394 13.48 41.13 -0.92
N GLY A 395 13.95 40.22 -0.06
CA GLY A 395 15.23 40.27 0.62
C GLY A 395 16.07 39.14 0.05
N LEU A 396 16.99 39.51 -0.82
CA LEU A 396 17.91 38.65 -1.56
C LEU A 396 18.33 37.38 -0.78
N MET A 397 18.19 36.22 -1.40
CA MET A 397 19.14 35.12 -1.16
C MET A 397 20.53 35.72 -1.39
N LYS A 398 21.31 35.90 -0.32
CA LYS A 398 22.72 36.20 -0.49
C LYS A 398 23.34 35.02 -1.26
N PRO A 399 24.12 35.27 -2.33
CA PRO A 399 24.85 34.21 -3.00
C PRO A 399 25.69 33.44 -1.98
N PHE A 400 25.74 32.13 -2.15
CA PHE A 400 26.65 31.26 -1.42
C PHE A 400 28.09 31.68 -1.76
N GLU A 401 28.78 32.32 -0.82
CA GLU A 401 30.20 32.65 -0.98
C GLU A 401 31.02 31.37 -0.74
N TYR A 402 31.59 30.86 -1.83
CA TYR A 402 32.58 29.80 -1.80
C TYR A 402 33.91 30.38 -1.30
N VAL A 403 34.35 30.00 -0.09
CA VAL A 403 35.68 30.35 0.41
C VAL A 403 36.69 29.35 -0.15
N ALA A 404 37.34 29.73 -1.25
CA ALA A 404 38.53 29.03 -1.75
C ALA A 404 39.71 29.30 -0.80
N GLY A 405 40.49 28.25 -0.51
CA GLY A 405 41.49 28.21 0.55
C GLY A 405 42.60 29.27 0.50
N THR A 406 43.20 29.48 1.66
CA THR A 406 44.54 30.05 1.80
C THR A 406 45.46 28.94 2.29
N GLU A 407 46.21 28.37 1.36
CA GLU A 407 47.54 27.82 1.64
C GLU A 407 48.47 28.97 2.06
N GLU A 408 49.51 28.63 2.82
CA GLU A 408 50.65 29.45 3.29
C GLU A 408 50.45 30.25 4.59
N ALA A 409 50.84 29.63 5.72
CA ALA A 409 52.01 30.06 6.50
C ALA A 409 52.09 29.29 7.84
N ASP A 410 52.62 28.07 7.82
CA ASP A 410 53.15 27.42 9.04
C ASP A 410 54.50 26.78 8.68
N ALA A 411 55.53 27.62 8.68
CA ALA A 411 56.91 27.21 8.71
C ALA A 411 57.65 28.15 9.67
N GLU A 412 57.66 27.81 10.96
CA GLU A 412 58.77 28.04 11.88
C GLU A 412 58.47 27.46 13.27
N GLY A 413 59.41 26.68 13.82
CA GLY A 413 59.52 26.49 15.28
C GLY A 413 59.32 25.07 15.81
N ALA A 414 60.12 24.12 15.36
CA ALA A 414 60.37 22.88 16.12
C ALA A 414 61.26 23.13 17.35
N SER A 415 60.97 22.41 18.43
CA SER A 415 61.87 21.94 19.51
C SER A 415 62.45 22.94 20.52
N GLY A 416 62.39 22.56 21.81
CA GLY A 416 63.23 23.12 22.87
C GLY A 416 62.66 22.98 24.29
N ASN A 417 63.15 21.98 25.03
CA ASN A 417 62.99 21.79 26.48
C ASN A 417 63.49 23.00 27.29
N GLU A 418 62.94 23.23 28.48
CA GLU A 418 63.67 23.11 29.77
C GLU A 418 62.80 23.56 30.97
N GLU A 419 62.86 22.76 32.03
CA GLU A 419 62.41 23.05 33.41
C GLU A 419 63.10 24.31 33.98
N PRO A 420 62.56 24.83 35.10
CA PRO A 420 63.49 25.10 36.20
C PRO A 420 63.00 24.50 37.53
N ALA A 421 63.94 23.82 38.19
CA ALA A 421 63.90 23.53 39.61
C ALA A 421 64.52 24.69 40.42
N ASP A 422 63.83 25.03 41.51
CA ASP A 422 64.28 25.49 42.83
C ASP A 422 65.26 26.68 43.02
N GLY A 423 64.91 27.54 44.01
CA GLY A 423 65.91 28.18 44.87
C GLY A 423 65.65 29.62 45.33
N ALA A 424 65.17 29.75 46.58
CA ALA A 424 65.50 30.75 47.61
C ALA A 424 65.27 32.27 47.35
N GLU A 425 64.35 32.87 48.11
CA GLU A 425 64.62 33.64 49.36
C GLU A 425 63.35 33.79 50.21
#